data_AF-A0A3D2TN02-F1
#
_entry.id   AF-A0A3D2TN02-F1
#
_cell.length_a   1.000
_cell.length_b   1.000
_cell.length_c   1.000
_cell.angle_alpha   90.00
_cell.angle_beta   90.00
_cell.angle_gamma   90.00
#
_symmetry.space_group_name_H-M   'P 1'
#
loop_
_entity.id
_entity.type
_entity.pdbx_description
1 polymer ?
#
loop_
_entity_poly.entity_id
_entity_poly.type
_entity_poly.pdbx_seq_one_letter_code
_entity_poly.pdbx_strand_id
1 'polypeptide(L)' 'MLLAEKYNQLIAAGLTIESRWGEPEDVGRAAALLASGALSYATGAVLPIDGGLTVNRL' A
#
# COMPACT_ATOMS: atom_id res chain seq x y z
N MET A 1 -1.19 -18.24 -17.83
CA MET A 1 -1.99 -17.30 -17.02
C MET A 1 -1.33 -15.94 -17.12
N LEU A 2 -2.10 -14.90 -17.46
CA LEU A 2 -1.57 -13.54 -17.50
C LEU A 2 -1.13 -13.14 -16.09
N LEU A 3 -0.06 -12.35 -15.97
CA LEU A 3 0.49 -11.94 -14.68
C LEU A 3 -0.58 -11.23 -13.82
N ALA A 4 -1.36 -10.34 -14.45
CA ALA A 4 -2.45 -9.63 -13.78
C ALA A 4 -3.50 -10.58 -13.22
N GLU A 5 -3.91 -11.61 -13.97
CA GLU A 5 -4.90 -12.60 -13.52
C GLU A 5 -4.40 -13.38 -12.30
N LYS A 6 -3.11 -13.77 -12.30
CA LYS A 6 -2.49 -14.42 -11.15
C LYS A 6 -2.61 -13.57 -9.90
N TYR A 7 -2.25 -12.29 -9.98
CA TYR A 7 -2.28 -11.40 -8.83
C TYR A 7 -3.71 -11.02 -8.43
N ASN A 8 -4.65 -10.92 -9.36
CA ASN A 8 -6.08 -10.77 -9.04
C ASN A 8 -6.55 -11.90 -8.12
N GLN A 9 -6.20 -13.14 -8.46
CA GLN A 9 -6.56 -14.30 -7.64
C GLN A 9 -5.88 -14.26 -6.26
N LEU A 10 -4.60 -13.90 -6.21
CA LEU A 10 -3.88 -13.80 -4.94
C LEU A 10 -4.43 -12.69 -4.03
N ILE A 11 -4.73 -11.51 -4.58
CA ILE A 11 -5.34 -10.38 -3.87
C ILE A 11 -6.73 -10.77 -3.34
N ALA A 12 -7.55 -11.42 -4.18
CA ALA A 12 -8.85 -11.94 -3.76
C ALA A 12 -8.74 -13.02 -2.68
N ALA A 13 -7.64 -13.79 -2.67
CA ALA A 13 -7.32 -14.77 -1.64
C ALA A 13 -6.67 -14.18 -0.38
N GLY A 14 -6.57 -12.85 -0.27
CA GLY A 14 -6.10 -12.17 0.94
C GLY A 14 -4.60 -11.88 1.00
N LEU A 15 -3.90 -11.89 -0.14
CA LEU A 15 -2.48 -11.48 -0.24
C LEU A 15 -2.23 -10.11 0.40
N THR A 16 -3.16 -9.18 0.23
CA THR A 16 -3.21 -7.86 0.88
C THR A 16 -4.36 -7.81 1.88
N ILE A 17 -4.31 -6.92 2.88
CA ILE A 17 -5.42 -6.71 3.81
C ILE A 17 -6.56 -6.01 3.06
N GLU A 18 -6.20 -5.00 2.28
CA GLU A 18 -7.09 -4.37 1.30
C GLU A 18 -7.18 -5.25 0.06
N SER A 19 -8.31 -5.91 -0.18
CA SER A 19 -8.51 -6.84 -1.30
C SER A 19 -8.68 -6.14 -2.67
N ARG A 20 -7.78 -5.22 -3.00
CA ARG A 20 -7.72 -4.52 -4.29
C ARG A 20 -6.27 -4.25 -4.71
N TRP A 21 -6.10 -3.89 -5.97
CA TRP A 21 -4.86 -3.26 -6.41
C TRP A 21 -4.69 -1.89 -5.76
N GLY A 22 -3.42 -1.54 -5.50
CA GLY A 22 -3.05 -0.17 -5.24
C GLY A 22 -3.15 0.64 -6.54
N GLU A 23 -3.68 1.85 -6.43
CA GLU A 23 -3.76 2.79 -7.54
C GLU A 23 -2.67 3.87 -7.38
N PRO A 24 -2.21 4.51 -8.47
CA PRO A 24 -1.20 5.57 -8.39
C PRO A 24 -1.54 6.68 -7.38
N GLU A 25 -2.84 6.99 -7.22
CA GLU A 25 -3.33 8.00 -6.30
C GLU A 25 -3.11 7.64 -4.82
N ASP A 26 -3.00 6.35 -4.48
CA ASP A 26 -2.70 5.94 -3.10
C ASP A 26 -1.31 6.42 -2.68
N VAL A 27 -0.32 6.24 -3.56
CA VAL A 27 1.05 6.74 -3.34
C VAL A 27 1.08 8.25 -3.45
N GLY A 28 0.36 8.83 -4.42
CA GLY A 28 0.29 10.28 -4.62
C GLY A 28 -0.23 11.04 -3.40
N ARG A 29 -1.31 10.55 -2.78
CA ARG A 29 -1.85 11.12 -1.54
C ARG A 29 -0.87 11.00 -0.37
N ALA A 30 -0.20 9.86 -0.23
CA ALA A 30 0.80 9.67 0.82
C ALA A 30 2.00 10.61 0.65
N ALA A 31 2.49 10.78 -0.58
CA ALA A 31 3.56 11.73 -0.89
C ALA A 31 3.15 13.17 -0.60
N ALA A 32 1.93 13.57 -0.98
CA ALA A 32 1.40 14.90 -0.69
C ALA A 32 1.28 15.15 0.83
N LEU A 33 0.81 14.16 1.60
CA LEU A 33 0.76 14.23 3.06
C LEU A 33 2.15 14.45 3.66
N LEU A 34 3.15 13.66 3.23
CA LEU A 34 4.54 13.80 3.70
C LEU A 34 5.10 15.18 3.38
N ALA A 35 4.85 15.70 2.17
CA ALA A 35 5.32 17.02 1.74
C ALA A 35 4.59 18.20 2.41
N SER A 36 3.37 17.99 2.90
CA SER A 36 2.53 19.05 3.50
C SER A 36 3.05 19.62 4.82
N GLY A 37 3.97 18.92 5.49
CA GLY A 37 4.43 19.27 6.84
C GLY A 37 3.51 18.79 7.97
N ALA A 38 2.40 18.11 7.65
CA ALA A 38 1.49 17.55 8.65
C ALA A 38 2.15 16.49 9.57
N LEU A 39 3.24 15.86 9.09
CA LEU A 39 4.02 14.86 9.82
C LEU A 39 5.40 15.41 10.25
N SER A 40 5.44 16.64 10.77
CA SER A 40 6.66 17.39 11.06
C SER A 40 7.62 16.76 12.08
N TYR A 41 7.15 15.82 12.91
CA TYR A 41 7.96 15.12 13.91
C TYR A 41 8.23 13.64 13.59
N ALA A 42 7.84 13.18 12.39
CA ALA A 42 7.99 11.79 11.96
C ALA A 42 9.21 11.57 11.03
N THR A 43 10.22 12.46 11.10
CA THR A 43 11.42 12.35 10.26
C THR A 43 12.11 11.00 10.44
N GLY A 44 12.42 10.34 9.31
CA GLY A 44 13.08 9.03 9.30
C GLY A 44 12.12 7.84 9.41
N ALA A 45 10.82 8.06 9.61
CA ALA A 45 9.84 6.99 9.58
C ALA A 45 9.61 6.46 8.16
N VAL A 46 9.44 5.14 8.04
CA VAL A 46 9.01 4.48 6.81
C VAL A 46 7.51 4.25 6.88
N LEU A 47 6.78 4.70 5.85
CA LEU A 47 5.33 4.52 5.74
C LEU A 47 5.01 3.58 4.56
N PRO A 48 4.68 2.30 4.80
CA PRO A 48 4.30 1.37 3.74
C PRO A 48 2.94 1.75 3.13
N ILE A 49 2.89 1.88 1.80
CA ILE A 49 1.66 2.12 1.02
C ILE A 49 1.42 0.90 0.12
N ASP A 50 1.04 -0.21 0.73
CA ASP A 50 1.01 -1.52 0.06
C ASP A 50 -0.28 -2.33 0.30
N GLY A 51 -1.32 -1.68 0.84
CA GLY A 51 -2.59 -2.36 1.18
C GLY A 51 -2.45 -3.42 2.27
N GLY A 52 -1.38 -3.38 3.07
CA GLY A 52 -1.11 -4.36 4.13
C GLY A 52 -0.42 -5.63 3.63
N LEU A 53 0.28 -5.56 2.51
CA LEU A 53 1.07 -6.68 1.96
C LEU A 53 2.20 -7.11 2.90
N THR A 54 2.90 -6.14 3.51
CA THR A 54 4.06 -6.38 4.39
C THR A 54 3.71 -6.51 5.86
N VAL A 55 2.43 -6.38 6.22
CA VAL A 55 1.97 -6.52 7.60
C VAL A 55 2.10 -7.98 8.04
N ASN A 56 2.86 -8.21 9.11
CA ASN A 56 2.99 -9.54 9.70
C ASN A 56 1.66 -9.95 10.37
N ARG A 57 1.14 -11.13 10.01
CA ARG A 57 -0.09 -11.71 10.56
C ARG A 57 0.25 -13.03 11.27
N LEU A 58 -0.36 -13.24 12.44
CA LEU A 58 -0.25 -14.45 13.25
C LEU A 58 -1.26 -15.51 12.81
#